data_AF-A0A1G0L3T0-F1
#
_entry.id   AF-A0A1G0L3T0-F1
#
_cell.length_a   1.000
_cell.length_b   1.000
_cell.length_c   1.000
_cell.angle_alpha   90.00
_cell.angle_beta   90.00
_cell.angle_gamma   90.00
#
_symmetry.space_group_name_H-M   'P 1'
#
loop_
_entity.id
_entity.type
_entity.pdbx_description
1 polymer ?
#
loop_
_entity_poly.entity_id
_entity_poly.type
_entity_poly.pdbx_seq_one_letter_code
_entity_poly.pdbx_strand_id
1 'polypeptide(L)'
;MPEMRNYVTAVRLATVVLFTLLAAMSAAPARAQVSGRVQVSDAGGRSALDLSDAVIYLDGRGPRGAAPARPEMALDARQFRPRVLVVPMGTTVNFPNLDPFNHNVFSVSEANAFDLGLYGRGESKNRRLNRPGVVRVFCNIHPRMSAFIHVRDNAWYTQPGADGSFGIAGVPPGVYTVHVWHERASEATQEITVPAGGLSGLLFTLDASGYRWTQHKNKYGQEYGSGAQRERY
;
A
#
# COMPACT_ATOMS: atom_id res chain seq x y z
N MET A 1 -8.44 73.01 -68.76
CA MET A 1 -8.60 71.63 -69.25
C MET A 1 -7.22 71.11 -69.62
N PRO A 2 -6.72 69.95 -69.16
CA PRO A 2 -7.21 68.94 -68.19
C PRO A 2 -6.40 68.93 -66.85
N GLU A 3 -7.04 68.85 -65.68
CA GLU A 3 -7.25 67.66 -64.79
C GLU A 3 -5.97 67.01 -64.22
N MET A 4 -5.61 67.27 -62.95
CA MET A 4 -6.02 66.60 -61.69
C MET A 4 -5.44 65.19 -61.47
N ARG A 5 -4.55 65.06 -60.47
CA ARG A 5 -4.70 64.09 -59.35
C ARG A 5 -3.65 64.31 -58.25
N ASN A 6 -4.11 64.78 -57.09
CA ASN A 6 -3.37 64.79 -55.84
C ASN A 6 -3.39 63.38 -55.22
N TYR A 7 -2.24 62.85 -54.83
CA TYR A 7 -2.14 61.70 -53.94
C TYR A 7 -1.67 62.19 -52.57
N VAL A 8 -2.62 62.31 -51.64
CA VAL A 8 -2.36 62.51 -50.21
C VAL A 8 -2.20 61.12 -49.59
N THR A 9 -0.99 60.77 -49.16
CA THR A 9 -0.70 59.53 -48.45
C THR A 9 -1.12 59.70 -46.99
N ALA A 10 -2.30 59.19 -46.63
CA ALA A 10 -2.75 59.13 -45.24
C ALA A 10 -2.09 57.93 -44.53
N VAL A 11 -1.16 58.21 -43.62
CA VAL A 11 -0.61 57.21 -42.70
C VAL A 11 -1.67 56.92 -41.62
N ARG A 12 -2.26 55.73 -41.63
CA ARG A 12 -3.14 55.26 -40.56
C ARG A 12 -2.28 54.69 -39.42
N LEU A 13 -2.24 55.36 -38.27
CA LEU A 13 -1.76 54.77 -37.03
C LEU A 13 -2.75 53.68 -36.59
N ALA A 14 -2.32 52.42 -36.63
CA ALA A 14 -3.04 51.32 -36.00
C ALA A 14 -2.65 51.26 -34.52
N THR A 15 -3.51 51.74 -33.64
CA THR A 15 -3.35 51.59 -32.19
C THR A 15 -3.63 50.12 -31.82
N VAL A 16 -2.58 49.36 -31.55
CA VAL A 16 -2.68 47.99 -31.02
C VAL A 16 -2.97 48.09 -29.52
N VAL A 17 -4.22 47.86 -29.11
CA VAL A 17 -4.61 47.71 -27.70
C VAL A 17 -4.30 46.26 -27.29
N LEU A 18 -3.20 46.07 -26.56
CA LEU A 18 -2.79 44.78 -26.03
C LEU A 18 -3.59 44.49 -24.74
N PHE A 19 -4.65 43.71 -24.84
CA PHE A 19 -5.32 43.13 -23.67
C PHE A 19 -4.46 41.99 -23.10
N THR A 20 -3.71 42.26 -22.04
CA THR A 20 -3.09 41.20 -21.23
C THR A 20 -4.16 40.50 -20.41
N LEU A 21 -4.65 39.35 -20.88
CA LEU A 21 -5.41 38.41 -20.05
C LEU A 21 -4.49 37.86 -18.97
N LEU A 22 -4.62 38.37 -17.74
CA LEU A 22 -4.03 37.75 -16.55
C LEU A 22 -4.87 36.51 -16.23
N ALA A 23 -4.49 35.37 -16.81
CA ALA A 23 -5.04 34.08 -16.39
C ALA A 23 -4.53 33.80 -14.98
N ALA A 24 -5.38 33.98 -13.97
CA ALA A 24 -5.11 33.51 -12.62
C ALA A 24 -4.99 31.98 -12.69
N MET A 25 -3.75 31.49 -12.71
CA MET A 25 -3.47 30.08 -12.50
C MET A 25 -3.86 29.76 -11.05
N SER A 26 -5.09 29.31 -10.84
CA SER A 26 -5.49 28.70 -9.57
C SER A 26 -4.58 27.50 -9.35
N ALA A 27 -3.53 27.68 -8.55
CA ALA A 27 -2.73 26.58 -8.05
C ALA A 27 -3.70 25.61 -7.36
N ALA A 28 -3.83 24.39 -7.89
CA ALA A 28 -4.57 23.35 -7.20
C ALA A 28 -4.00 23.26 -5.77
N PRO A 29 -4.85 23.23 -4.72
CA PRO A 29 -4.35 23.17 -3.36
C PRO A 29 -3.38 22.01 -3.25
N ALA A 30 -2.17 22.29 -2.77
CA ALA A 30 -1.19 21.25 -2.50
C ALA A 30 -1.87 20.21 -1.60
N ARG A 31 -1.95 18.98 -2.09
CA ARG A 31 -2.57 17.87 -1.37
C ARG A 31 -1.79 17.69 -0.06
N ALA A 32 -2.44 17.94 1.08
CA ALA A 32 -1.81 17.82 2.39
C ALA A 32 -1.22 16.41 2.58
N GLN A 33 -0.02 16.37 3.16
CA GLN A 33 0.78 15.18 3.35
C GLN A 33 0.84 14.85 4.84
N VAL A 34 0.69 13.57 5.19
CA VAL A 34 1.02 13.04 6.52
C VAL A 34 2.33 12.27 6.41
N SER A 35 3.35 12.60 7.21
CA SER A 35 4.66 11.98 7.11
C SER A 35 5.36 11.80 8.46
N GLY A 36 6.30 10.85 8.51
CA GLY A 36 6.99 10.50 9.73
C GLY A 36 7.97 9.35 9.57
N ARG A 37 8.25 8.68 10.69
CA ARG A 37 9.06 7.45 10.75
C ARG A 37 8.39 6.38 11.60
N VAL A 38 8.61 5.13 11.22
CA VAL A 38 8.30 3.93 12.02
C VAL A 38 9.60 3.30 12.50
N GLN A 39 9.61 2.89 13.75
CA GLN A 39 10.63 2.04 14.34
C GLN A 39 9.97 0.77 14.89
N VAL A 40 10.63 -0.36 14.74
CA VAL A 40 10.23 -1.63 15.36
C VAL A 40 11.39 -2.10 16.21
N SER A 41 11.21 -2.25 17.52
CA SER A 41 12.25 -2.76 18.42
C SER A 41 12.11 -4.27 18.64
N ASP A 42 13.19 -5.02 18.46
CA ASP A 42 13.24 -6.44 18.80
C ASP A 42 13.52 -6.68 20.31
N ALA A 43 13.55 -7.95 20.73
CA ALA A 43 13.79 -8.32 22.13
C ALA A 43 15.17 -7.89 22.67
N GLY A 44 16.11 -7.53 21.79
CA GLY A 44 17.42 -6.97 22.14
C GLY A 44 17.46 -5.44 22.07
N GLY A 45 16.32 -4.76 21.87
CA GLY A 45 16.23 -3.31 21.70
C GLY A 45 16.80 -2.81 20.37
N ARG A 46 17.08 -3.70 19.41
CA ARG A 46 17.60 -3.32 18.09
C ARG A 46 16.45 -2.96 17.17
N SER A 47 16.68 -1.99 16.28
CA SER A 47 15.76 -1.72 15.18
C SER A 47 15.68 -2.92 14.26
N ALA A 48 14.46 -3.31 13.92
CA ALA A 48 14.23 -4.40 13.01
C ALA A 48 14.63 -4.05 11.57
N LEU A 49 14.97 -5.07 10.79
CA LEU A 49 15.33 -4.91 9.37
C LEU A 49 14.12 -5.00 8.43
N ASP A 50 12.98 -5.47 8.93
CA ASP A 50 11.73 -5.68 8.20
C ASP A 50 10.79 -4.47 8.27
N LEU A 51 11.31 -3.24 8.45
CA LEU A 51 10.48 -2.04 8.58
C LEU A 51 9.53 -1.85 7.39
N SER A 52 9.96 -2.21 6.17
CA SER A 52 9.13 -2.11 4.97
C SER A 52 7.90 -3.03 4.96
N ASP A 53 7.84 -4.01 5.86
CA ASP A 53 6.67 -4.87 6.04
C ASP A 53 5.60 -4.20 6.94
N ALA A 54 5.89 -3.06 7.54
CA ALA A 54 4.89 -2.28 8.26
C ALA A 54 3.89 -1.62 7.29
N VAL A 55 2.66 -1.39 7.77
CA VAL A 55 1.62 -0.69 7.03
C VAL A 55 1.11 0.47 7.88
N ILE A 56 1.20 1.69 7.35
CA ILE A 56 0.64 2.89 7.95
C ILE A 56 -0.64 3.23 7.19
N TYR A 57 -1.74 3.47 7.88
CA TYR A 57 -2.99 3.89 7.24
C TYR A 57 -3.83 4.83 8.11
N LEU A 58 -4.72 5.57 7.45
CA LEU A 58 -5.70 6.44 8.10
C LEU A 58 -7.11 5.87 7.91
N ASP A 59 -7.88 5.85 8.98
CA ASP A 59 -9.31 5.60 8.89
C ASP A 59 -10.05 6.85 8.39
N GLY A 60 -11.18 6.63 7.73
CA GLY A 60 -12.04 7.70 7.23
C GLY A 60 -12.52 7.49 5.80
N ARG A 61 -13.52 8.29 5.41
CA ARG A 61 -14.05 8.28 4.04
C ARG A 61 -13.13 9.06 3.13
N GLY A 62 -12.39 8.35 2.29
CA GLY A 62 -11.46 8.92 1.32
C GLY A 62 -11.70 8.41 -0.10
N PRO A 63 -10.93 8.92 -1.08
CA PRO A 63 -10.94 8.35 -2.43
C PRO A 63 -10.48 6.88 -2.36
N ARG A 64 -11.00 6.04 -3.26
CA ARG A 64 -10.50 4.67 -3.41
C ARG A 64 -9.06 4.71 -3.92
N GLY A 65 -8.22 3.83 -3.38
CA GLY A 65 -6.88 3.62 -3.90
C GLY A 65 -6.93 3.07 -5.33
N ALA A 66 -5.91 3.41 -6.13
CA ALA A 66 -5.70 2.79 -7.42
C ALA A 66 -5.12 1.38 -7.22
N ALA A 67 -5.63 0.39 -7.94
CA ALA A 67 -5.07 -0.95 -7.90
C ALA A 67 -3.61 -0.91 -8.43
N PRO A 68 -2.68 -1.64 -7.81
CA PRO A 68 -1.33 -1.79 -8.35
C PRO A 68 -1.37 -2.34 -9.78
N ALA A 69 -0.41 -1.96 -10.62
CA ALA A 69 -0.32 -2.50 -11.98
C ALA A 69 -0.11 -4.02 -12.00
N ARG A 70 0.55 -4.55 -10.96
CA ARG A 70 0.80 -5.99 -10.76
C ARG A 70 0.52 -6.35 -9.29
N PRO A 71 -0.75 -6.59 -8.91
CA PRO A 71 -1.10 -7.01 -7.56
C PRO A 71 -0.76 -8.50 -7.42
N GLU A 72 0.48 -8.80 -7.07
CA GLU A 72 1.02 -10.15 -7.06
C GLU A 72 1.68 -10.50 -5.72
N MET A 73 1.50 -11.76 -5.31
CA MET A 73 2.21 -12.39 -4.21
C MET A 73 2.74 -13.75 -4.69
N ALA A 74 3.97 -13.77 -5.18
CA ALA A 74 4.62 -14.95 -5.73
C ALA A 74 5.01 -15.97 -4.65
N LEU A 75 5.08 -17.24 -5.02
CA LEU A 75 5.64 -18.31 -4.20
C LEU A 75 7.02 -18.63 -4.72
N ASP A 76 8.04 -18.23 -3.96
CA ASP A 76 9.45 -18.27 -4.37
C ASP A 76 10.33 -18.55 -3.15
N ALA A 77 11.26 -19.49 -3.29
CA ALA A 77 12.17 -19.93 -2.23
C ALA A 77 11.44 -20.37 -0.95
N ARG A 78 10.31 -21.09 -1.09
CA ARG A 78 9.42 -21.48 0.03
C ARG A 78 8.95 -20.28 0.85
N GLN A 79 8.67 -19.16 0.20
CA GLN A 79 8.11 -17.96 0.82
C GLN A 79 7.05 -17.35 -0.08
N PHE A 80 6.14 -16.60 0.53
CA PHE A 80 5.29 -15.66 -0.19
C PHE A 80 6.04 -14.34 -0.33
N ARG A 81 6.12 -13.79 -1.55
CA ARG A 81 6.83 -12.54 -1.86
C ARG A 81 5.93 -11.57 -2.62
N PRO A 82 5.70 -10.34 -2.11
CA PRO A 82 6.24 -9.82 -0.85
C PRO A 82 5.60 -10.50 0.38
N ARG A 83 6.25 -10.36 1.54
CA ARG A 83 5.72 -10.82 2.85
C ARG A 83 4.41 -10.09 3.21
N VAL A 84 4.38 -8.79 2.91
CA VAL A 84 3.22 -7.92 3.10
C VAL A 84 2.88 -7.23 1.78
N LEU A 85 1.63 -7.36 1.35
CA LEU A 85 1.09 -6.70 0.16
C LEU A 85 -0.08 -5.79 0.58
N VAL A 86 -0.10 -4.54 0.14
CA VAL A 86 -1.23 -3.63 0.39
C VAL A 86 -1.98 -3.36 -0.91
N VAL A 87 -3.30 -3.59 -0.91
CA VAL A 87 -4.15 -3.42 -2.09
C VAL A 87 -5.46 -2.71 -1.75
N PRO A 88 -6.05 -1.96 -2.69
CA PRO A 88 -7.41 -1.48 -2.55
C PRO A 88 -8.43 -2.63 -2.55
N MET A 89 -9.54 -2.44 -1.85
CA MET A 89 -10.71 -3.30 -1.92
C MET A 89 -11.19 -3.46 -3.36
N GLY A 90 -11.50 -4.70 -3.75
CA GLY A 90 -11.92 -5.09 -5.09
C GLY A 90 -10.77 -5.54 -6.00
N THR A 91 -9.52 -5.50 -5.52
CA THR A 91 -8.34 -5.97 -6.26
C THR A 91 -8.33 -7.49 -6.38
N THR A 92 -7.98 -7.99 -7.56
CA THR A 92 -7.66 -9.41 -7.80
C THR A 92 -6.16 -9.59 -7.68
N VAL A 93 -5.73 -10.36 -6.68
CA VAL A 93 -4.32 -10.67 -6.43
C VAL A 93 -3.94 -11.97 -7.13
N ASN A 94 -2.81 -11.99 -7.84
CA ASN A 94 -2.23 -13.18 -8.47
C ASN A 94 -1.19 -13.84 -7.56
N PHE A 95 -1.11 -15.16 -7.62
CA PHE A 95 -0.19 -15.99 -6.85
C PHE A 95 0.52 -16.97 -7.79
N PRO A 96 1.57 -16.53 -8.50
CA PRO A 96 2.37 -17.42 -9.34
C PRO A 96 3.29 -18.30 -8.48
N ASN A 97 3.39 -19.57 -8.84
CA ASN A 97 4.34 -20.50 -8.25
C ASN A 97 5.65 -20.50 -9.05
N LEU A 98 6.72 -19.94 -8.48
CA LEU A 98 8.05 -19.89 -9.07
C LEU A 98 8.97 -21.01 -8.56
N ASP A 99 8.57 -21.70 -7.49
CA ASP A 99 9.29 -22.84 -6.93
C ASP A 99 9.14 -24.10 -7.82
N PRO A 100 10.11 -25.04 -7.77
CA PRO A 100 10.08 -26.26 -8.57
C PRO A 100 9.15 -27.36 -8.03
N PHE A 101 8.39 -27.09 -6.96
CA PHE A 101 7.48 -28.02 -6.32
C PHE A 101 6.09 -27.39 -6.11
N ASN A 102 5.14 -28.23 -5.76
CA ASN A 102 3.76 -27.80 -5.58
C ASN A 102 3.60 -26.90 -4.36
N HIS A 103 2.60 -26.03 -4.42
CA HIS A 103 2.16 -25.21 -3.30
C HIS A 103 0.65 -25.13 -3.23
N ASN A 104 0.17 -24.69 -2.07
CA ASN A 104 -1.20 -24.29 -1.86
C ASN A 104 -1.24 -22.85 -1.34
N VAL A 105 -2.35 -22.15 -1.57
CA VAL A 105 -2.58 -20.81 -1.03
C VAL A 105 -3.99 -20.79 -0.46
N PHE A 106 -4.08 -20.56 0.84
CA PHE A 106 -5.36 -20.46 1.53
C PHE A 106 -5.35 -19.37 2.58
N SER A 107 -6.54 -18.93 2.97
CA SER A 107 -6.79 -17.98 4.04
C SER A 107 -8.07 -18.37 4.77
N VAL A 108 -8.04 -18.25 6.09
CA VAL A 108 -9.20 -18.40 6.97
C VAL A 108 -9.67 -17.06 7.56
N SER A 109 -9.12 -15.92 7.08
CA SER A 109 -9.59 -14.60 7.49
C SER A 109 -11.04 -14.40 7.05
N GLU A 110 -11.97 -14.32 8.01
CA GLU A 110 -13.44 -14.36 7.81
C GLU A 110 -13.93 -13.57 6.58
N ALA A 111 -13.54 -12.29 6.46
CA ALA A 111 -14.03 -11.41 5.41
C ALA A 111 -13.46 -11.70 4.01
N ASN A 112 -12.38 -12.47 3.91
CA ASN A 112 -11.71 -12.84 2.66
C ASN A 112 -11.15 -14.28 2.72
N ALA A 113 -11.94 -15.25 3.19
CA ALA A 113 -11.52 -16.65 3.22
C ALA A 113 -11.46 -17.23 1.79
N PHE A 114 -10.51 -18.13 1.55
CA PHE A 114 -10.35 -18.87 0.29
C PHE A 114 -9.38 -20.05 0.41
N ASP A 115 -9.45 -20.99 -0.53
CA ASP A 115 -8.45 -22.03 -0.80
C ASP A 115 -8.30 -22.15 -2.33
N LEU A 116 -7.09 -21.95 -2.86
CA LEU A 116 -6.82 -22.04 -4.30
C LEU A 116 -6.49 -23.47 -4.76
N GLY A 117 -6.44 -24.44 -3.85
CA GLY A 117 -6.01 -25.82 -4.14
C GLY A 117 -4.49 -25.92 -4.34
N LEU A 118 -4.02 -27.12 -4.64
CA LEU A 118 -2.61 -27.38 -4.91
C LEU A 118 -2.28 -27.06 -6.39
N TYR A 119 -1.14 -26.45 -6.66
CA TYR A 119 -0.67 -26.18 -8.02
C TYR A 119 0.86 -26.11 -8.10
N GLY A 120 1.39 -26.46 -9.26
CA GLY A 120 2.80 -26.68 -9.52
C GLY A 120 3.52 -25.50 -10.14
N ARG A 121 4.79 -25.74 -10.48
CA ARG A 121 5.72 -24.77 -11.05
C ARG A 121 5.16 -24.09 -12.29
N GLY A 122 5.26 -22.76 -12.33
CA GLY A 122 4.87 -21.92 -13.47
C GLY A 122 3.36 -21.67 -13.56
N GLU A 123 2.55 -22.38 -12.78
CA GLU A 123 1.12 -22.09 -12.68
C GLU A 123 0.87 -20.85 -11.82
N SER A 124 -0.23 -20.15 -12.10
CA SER A 124 -0.68 -19.00 -11.30
C SER A 124 -2.18 -19.12 -11.04
N LYS A 125 -2.57 -18.82 -9.81
CA LYS A 125 -3.97 -18.70 -9.39
C LYS A 125 -4.23 -17.31 -8.85
N ASN A 126 -5.49 -16.91 -8.77
CA ASN A 126 -5.85 -15.57 -8.31
C ASN A 126 -7.03 -15.57 -7.35
N ARG A 127 -7.14 -14.49 -6.58
CA ARG A 127 -8.25 -14.23 -5.69
C ARG A 127 -8.62 -12.75 -5.68
N ARG A 128 -9.90 -12.45 -5.89
CA ARG A 128 -10.46 -11.11 -5.68
C ARG A 128 -10.80 -10.90 -4.20
N LEU A 129 -10.32 -9.79 -3.63
CA LEU A 129 -10.52 -9.42 -2.23
C LEU A 129 -11.49 -8.25 -2.13
N ASN A 130 -12.66 -8.46 -1.54
CA ASN A 130 -13.78 -7.52 -1.61
C ASN A 130 -14.16 -6.88 -0.27
N ARG A 131 -13.47 -7.23 0.81
CA ARG A 131 -13.72 -6.69 2.14
C ARG A 131 -12.43 -6.09 2.70
N PRO A 132 -12.47 -4.89 3.31
CA PRO A 132 -11.31 -4.33 3.98
C PRO A 132 -10.85 -5.20 5.15
N GLY A 133 -9.57 -5.11 5.50
CA GLY A 133 -8.96 -5.82 6.63
C GLY A 133 -7.71 -6.60 6.25
N VAL A 134 -7.13 -7.29 7.23
CA VAL A 134 -5.91 -8.08 7.07
C VAL A 134 -6.24 -9.52 6.71
N VAL A 135 -5.74 -9.96 5.56
CA VAL A 135 -5.87 -11.33 5.06
C VAL A 135 -4.57 -12.07 5.35
N ARG A 136 -4.63 -13.09 6.22
CA ARG A 136 -3.48 -13.97 6.48
C ARG A 136 -3.47 -15.09 5.47
N VAL A 137 -2.37 -15.20 4.73
CA VAL A 137 -2.19 -16.16 3.63
C VAL A 137 -1.21 -17.24 4.08
N PHE A 138 -1.53 -18.50 3.80
CA PHE A 138 -0.78 -19.67 4.26
C PHE A 138 -0.61 -20.70 3.14
N CYS A 139 0.37 -21.59 3.27
CA CYS A 139 0.51 -22.79 2.43
C CYS A 139 0.18 -24.06 3.21
N ASN A 140 -0.75 -24.88 2.71
CA ASN A 140 -1.16 -26.07 3.44
C ASN A 140 -0.06 -27.14 3.53
N ILE A 141 0.91 -27.21 2.62
CA ILE A 141 1.95 -28.26 2.63
C ILE A 141 3.33 -27.78 3.10
N HIS A 142 3.48 -26.47 3.34
CA HIS A 142 4.70 -25.85 3.87
C HIS A 142 4.33 -25.02 5.12
N PRO A 143 4.37 -25.63 6.33
CA PRO A 143 3.83 -25.04 7.57
C PRO A 143 4.47 -23.73 8.03
N ARG A 144 5.60 -23.34 7.40
CA ARG A 144 6.33 -22.11 7.68
C ARG A 144 5.97 -20.96 6.74
N MET A 145 5.27 -21.24 5.65
CA MET A 145 4.91 -20.22 4.67
C MET A 145 3.70 -19.44 5.12
N SER A 146 3.90 -18.16 5.40
CA SER A 146 2.83 -17.20 5.65
C SER A 146 3.12 -15.84 5.00
N ALA A 147 2.06 -15.06 4.79
CA ALA A 147 2.12 -13.67 4.37
C ALA A 147 0.82 -12.93 4.74
N PHE A 148 0.81 -11.62 4.48
CA PHE A 148 -0.31 -10.76 4.81
C PHE A 148 -0.69 -9.91 3.61
N ILE A 149 -2.00 -9.77 3.38
CA ILE A 149 -2.54 -8.80 2.43
C ILE A 149 -3.41 -7.81 3.20
N HIS A 150 -3.04 -6.53 3.18
CA HIS A 150 -3.84 -5.44 3.72
C HIS A 150 -4.79 -4.94 2.64
N VAL A 151 -6.08 -5.19 2.82
CA VAL A 151 -7.12 -4.70 1.92
C VAL A 151 -7.65 -3.37 2.49
N ARG A 152 -7.46 -2.27 1.76
CA ARG A 152 -7.86 -0.93 2.20
C ARG A 152 -9.02 -0.38 1.37
N ASP A 153 -9.94 0.33 2.01
CA ASP A 153 -11.12 0.94 1.40
C ASP A 153 -10.89 2.36 0.87
N ASN A 154 -9.88 3.05 1.40
CA ASN A 154 -9.43 4.37 0.95
C ASN A 154 -7.96 4.33 0.47
N ALA A 155 -7.50 5.44 -0.12
CA ALA A 155 -6.14 5.60 -0.65
C ALA A 155 -5.11 6.09 0.39
N TRP A 156 -5.50 6.26 1.65
CA TRP A 156 -4.66 6.86 2.69
C TRP A 156 -3.90 5.79 3.45
N TYR A 157 -3.01 5.11 2.75
CA TYR A 157 -2.11 4.11 3.30
C TYR A 157 -0.76 4.17 2.62
N THR A 158 0.25 3.62 3.29
CA THR A 158 1.62 3.50 2.76
C THR A 158 2.36 2.39 3.49
N GLN A 159 3.47 1.94 2.90
CA GLN A 159 4.49 1.15 3.58
C GLN A 159 5.73 2.02 3.71
N PRO A 160 6.46 1.98 4.83
CA PRO A 160 7.63 2.81 4.99
C PRO A 160 8.79 2.27 4.13
N GLY A 161 9.78 3.13 3.89
CA GLY A 161 11.06 2.70 3.33
C GLY A 161 11.84 1.83 4.32
N ALA A 162 12.96 1.28 3.85
CA ALA A 162 13.87 0.49 4.69
C ALA A 162 14.48 1.29 5.87
N ASP A 163 14.50 2.63 5.79
CA ASP A 163 14.90 3.53 6.87
C ASP A 163 13.74 3.91 7.82
N GLY A 164 12.57 3.32 7.62
CA GLY A 164 11.36 3.59 8.37
C GLY A 164 10.62 4.86 7.96
N SER A 165 11.13 5.66 7.02
CA SER A 165 10.45 6.89 6.57
C SER A 165 9.16 6.58 5.81
N PHE A 166 8.11 7.36 6.04
CA PHE A 166 6.85 7.20 5.32
C PHE A 166 6.20 8.54 4.97
N GLY A 167 5.34 8.50 3.97
CA GLY A 167 4.46 9.60 3.60
C GLY A 167 3.14 9.09 3.00
N ILE A 168 2.04 9.75 3.37
CA ILE A 168 0.70 9.56 2.83
C ILE A 168 0.26 10.89 2.23
N ALA A 169 0.08 10.92 0.92
CA ALA A 169 -0.32 12.13 0.21
C ALA A 169 -1.84 12.22 0.07
N GLY A 170 -2.37 13.43 -0.14
CA GLY A 170 -3.78 13.61 -0.46
C GLY A 170 -4.72 13.41 0.71
N VAL A 171 -4.24 13.66 1.93
CA VAL A 171 -5.03 13.63 3.15
C VAL A 171 -5.59 15.03 3.38
N PRO A 172 -6.92 15.25 3.32
CA PRO A 172 -7.52 16.55 3.60
C PRO A 172 -7.26 17.03 5.04
N PRO A 173 -7.43 18.34 5.32
CA PRO A 173 -7.39 18.82 6.68
C PRO A 173 -8.53 18.23 7.52
N GLY A 174 -8.25 17.82 8.74
CA GLY A 174 -9.22 17.16 9.60
C GLY A 174 -8.59 16.34 10.72
N VAL A 175 -9.44 15.67 11.50
CA VAL A 175 -9.02 14.74 12.57
C VAL A 175 -9.09 13.31 12.03
N TYR A 176 -8.03 12.54 12.26
CA TYR A 176 -7.89 11.17 11.78
C TYR A 176 -7.29 10.28 12.86
N THR A 177 -7.58 8.99 12.79
CA THR A 177 -6.81 7.97 13.51
C THR A 177 -5.79 7.38 12.55
N VAL A 178 -4.51 7.48 12.93
CA VAL A 178 -3.41 6.76 12.27
C VAL A 178 -3.29 5.39 12.91
N HIS A 179 -3.14 4.36 12.09
CA HIS A 179 -2.79 3.02 12.49
C HIS A 179 -1.42 2.66 11.92
N VAL A 180 -0.60 2.00 12.74
CA VAL A 180 0.67 1.42 12.31
C VAL A 180 0.70 -0.05 12.69
N TRP A 181 0.59 -0.88 11.67
CA TRP A 181 0.59 -2.33 11.80
C TRP A 181 1.94 -2.92 11.44
N HIS A 182 2.37 -3.95 12.17
CA HIS A 182 3.46 -4.83 11.80
C HIS A 182 3.18 -6.23 12.38
N GLU A 183 3.48 -7.31 11.66
CA GLU A 183 3.07 -8.66 12.09
C GLU A 183 3.65 -9.09 13.45
N ARG A 184 4.77 -8.48 13.84
CA ARG A 184 5.51 -8.81 15.05
C ARG A 184 5.16 -7.96 16.27
N ALA A 185 4.24 -7.00 16.14
CA ALA A 185 3.91 -6.08 17.23
C ALA A 185 2.40 -5.87 17.33
N SER A 186 1.96 -5.40 18.50
CA SER A 186 0.62 -4.83 18.62
C SER A 186 0.51 -3.60 17.72
N GLU A 187 -0.64 -3.43 17.08
CA GLU A 187 -0.91 -2.25 16.26
C GLU A 187 -0.88 -0.99 17.15
N ALA A 188 -0.14 0.03 16.71
CA ALA A 188 -0.17 1.34 17.35
C ALA A 188 -1.24 2.21 16.70
N THR A 189 -1.96 2.98 17.51
CA THR A 189 -2.95 3.95 17.05
C THR A 189 -2.68 5.32 17.66
N GLN A 190 -2.93 6.37 16.89
CA GLN A 190 -2.80 7.75 17.35
C GLN A 190 -3.82 8.64 16.63
N GLU A 191 -4.57 9.43 17.40
CA GLU A 191 -5.37 10.52 16.85
C GLU A 191 -4.44 11.68 16.43
N ILE A 192 -4.64 12.19 15.22
CA ILE A 192 -3.90 13.33 14.67
C ILE A 192 -4.85 14.38 14.10
N THR A 193 -4.40 15.64 14.14
CA THR A 193 -5.03 16.73 13.39
C THR A 193 -4.14 17.10 12.22
N VAL A 194 -4.65 16.91 11.00
CA VAL A 194 -3.97 17.30 9.76
C VAL A 194 -4.36 18.75 9.44
N PRO A 195 -3.43 19.72 9.48
CA PRO A 195 -3.71 21.10 9.08
C PRO A 195 -3.68 21.24 7.55
N ALA A 196 -4.05 22.43 7.04
CA ALA A 196 -4.02 22.76 5.61
C ALA A 196 -2.65 22.51 4.94
N GLY A 197 -1.55 22.70 5.68
CA GLY A 197 -0.19 22.46 5.20
C GLY A 197 0.31 21.00 5.30
N GLY A 198 -0.50 20.07 5.82
CA GLY A 198 -0.06 18.71 6.13
C GLY A 198 0.59 18.58 7.51
N LEU A 199 0.84 17.35 7.92
CA LEU A 199 1.43 16.99 9.21
C LEU A 199 2.72 16.18 8.98
N SER A 200 3.83 16.60 9.59
CA SER A 200 5.13 15.94 9.44
C SER A 200 5.78 15.67 10.79
N GLY A 201 6.71 14.73 10.82
CA GLY A 201 7.53 14.44 12.01
C GLY A 201 6.85 13.50 12.99
N LEU A 202 5.82 12.75 12.56
CA LEU A 202 5.27 11.67 13.37
C LEU A 202 6.35 10.61 13.62
N LEU A 203 6.35 10.04 14.82
CA LEU A 203 7.22 8.93 15.20
C LEU A 203 6.38 7.85 15.85
N PHE A 204 6.41 6.66 15.26
CA PHE A 204 5.78 5.48 15.82
C PHE A 204 6.84 4.46 16.20
N THR A 205 6.75 3.95 17.44
CA THR A 205 7.60 2.87 17.92
C THR A 205 6.73 1.66 18.21
N LEU A 206 6.99 0.56 17.52
CA LEU A 206 6.34 -0.72 17.72
C LEU A 206 7.23 -1.64 18.53
N ASP A 207 6.70 -2.20 19.61
CA ASP A 207 7.42 -3.18 20.43
C ASP A 207 7.17 -4.61 19.91
N ALA A 208 8.20 -5.20 19.30
CA ALA A 208 8.21 -6.59 18.84
C ALA A 208 9.00 -7.52 19.80
N SER A 209 9.41 -7.05 20.97
CA SER A 209 10.17 -7.87 21.96
C SER A 209 9.39 -9.08 22.45
N GLY A 210 8.07 -8.93 22.55
CA GLY A 210 7.13 -9.99 22.92
C GLY A 210 6.82 -10.98 21.80
N TYR A 211 7.23 -10.71 20.55
CA TYR A 211 6.88 -11.57 19.42
C TYR A 211 7.41 -12.99 19.59
N ARG A 212 6.52 -13.96 19.40
CA ARG A 212 6.86 -15.38 19.29
C ARG A 212 6.22 -15.88 18.01
N TRP A 213 7.05 -16.40 17.10
CA TRP A 213 6.53 -17.05 15.91
C TRP A 213 5.75 -18.30 16.33
N THR A 214 4.53 -18.41 15.83
CA THR A 214 3.66 -19.58 16.04
C THR A 214 3.36 -20.17 14.68
N GLN A 215 3.48 -21.50 14.58
CA GLN A 215 3.14 -22.20 13.36
C GLN A 215 1.64 -22.04 13.07
N HIS A 216 1.30 -21.78 11.81
CA HIS A 216 -0.11 -21.76 11.43
C HIS A 216 -0.67 -23.19 11.40
N LYS A 217 -1.99 -23.30 11.53
CA LYS A 217 -2.71 -24.56 11.35
C LYS A 217 -2.84 -24.92 9.87
N ASN A 218 -3.11 -26.18 9.58
CA ASN A 218 -3.43 -26.60 8.23
C ASN A 218 -4.78 -26.01 7.77
N LYS A 219 -5.14 -26.20 6.50
CA LYS A 219 -6.38 -25.65 5.92
C LYS A 219 -7.68 -26.21 6.52
N TYR A 220 -7.60 -27.26 7.35
CA TYR A 220 -8.71 -27.86 8.08
C TYR A 220 -8.78 -27.37 9.55
N GLY A 221 -7.90 -26.43 9.94
CA GLY A 221 -7.86 -25.92 11.31
C GLY A 221 -7.22 -26.88 12.32
N GLN A 222 -6.39 -27.81 11.85
CA GLN A 222 -5.67 -28.77 12.69
C GLN A 222 -4.19 -28.44 12.77
N GLU A 223 -3.55 -28.86 13.87
CA GLU A 223 -2.09 -28.83 13.96
C GLU A 223 -1.47 -29.77 12.92
N TYR A 224 -0.27 -29.42 12.47
CA TYR A 224 0.52 -30.30 11.63
C TYR A 224 1.08 -31.46 12.45
N GLY A 225 1.06 -32.67 11.90
CA GLY A 225 1.67 -33.83 12.54
C GLY A 225 3.17 -33.63 12.80
N SER A 226 3.71 -34.30 13.82
CA SER A 226 5.11 -34.17 14.28
C SER A 226 6.18 -34.37 13.19
N GLY A 227 5.86 -35.09 12.11
CA GLY A 227 6.73 -35.28 10.94
C GLY A 227 6.81 -34.07 10.00
N ALA A 228 5.80 -33.20 9.97
CA ALA A 228 5.74 -32.03 9.08
C ALA A 228 6.57 -30.85 9.60
N GLN A 229 6.93 -30.84 10.89
CA GLN A 229 7.89 -29.88 11.46
C GLN A 229 9.32 -30.12 10.98
N ARG A 230 9.60 -31.34 10.51
CA ARG A 230 10.84 -31.69 9.83
C ARG A 230 10.59 -31.48 8.34
N GLU A 231 10.75 -30.25 7.86
CA GLU A 231 10.96 -30.02 6.43
C GLU A 231 12.23 -30.79 6.02
N ARG A 232 12.08 -32.09 5.75
CA ARG A 232 13.11 -32.93 5.18
C ARG A 232 13.11 -32.64 3.69
N TYR A 233 14.05 -31.81 3.28
CA TYR A 233 14.61 -31.81 1.94
C TYR A 233 16.12 -31.96 2.08
#